data_AF-A0A3N5NAJ1-F1
#
_entry.id   AF-A0A3N5NAJ1-F1
#
_cell.length_a   1.000
_cell.length_b   1.000
_cell.length_c   1.000
_cell.angle_alpha   90.00
_cell.angle_beta   90.00
_cell.angle_gamma   90.00
#
_symmetry.space_group_name_H-M   'P 1'
#
loop_
_entity.id
_entity.type
_entity.pdbx_description
1 polymer ?
#
loop_
_entity_poly.entity_id
_entity_poly.type
_entity_poly.pdbx_seq_one_letter_code
_entity_poly.pdbx_strand_id
1 'polypeptide(L)'
;MGGLRIGKPLKERGADEVIDEQLEWDRDGQYFHYLTKWMHALCQAAFVMRSNEYAQWAGDLANTAFKRFVRKSGSGKPIGVYWKMSTDLSRPLVPAMGLHDALDGFVTFREVQHAIVKVSGDAGANGLGEASKVLFALCENGQWATDDPLGIGGLLFDACRLCQLVGQRNGRELRLLEHVMQGSGDGLMIMLKTGYLKRPVEHRLAFRELGLAIGLRAVPIIARASQNERKAFGSRPALLRLIELLLAYERLSDEIIDLWLPYADDPDKSWSAHQDINEVMLATAIAPSTFLSIDERIR
;
A
#
# COMPACT_ATOMS: atom_id res chain seq x y z
N MET A 1 3.60 19.67 19.43
CA MET A 1 2.56 18.62 19.40
C MET A 1 3.25 17.33 19.73
N GLY A 2 2.86 16.65 20.82
CA GLY A 2 3.35 15.30 21.10
C GLY A 2 2.67 14.35 20.14
N GLY A 3 3.42 13.61 19.33
CA GLY A 3 2.83 12.63 18.44
C GLY A 3 2.19 11.46 19.19
N LEU A 4 1.30 10.74 18.52
CA LEU A 4 0.68 9.54 19.09
C LEU A 4 1.57 8.33 18.84
N ARG A 5 1.79 7.52 19.87
CA ARG A 5 2.45 6.21 19.74
C ARG A 5 1.61 5.28 18.87
N ILE A 6 2.25 4.44 18.06
CA ILE A 6 1.56 3.36 17.32
C ILE A 6 1.33 2.12 18.19
N GLY A 7 1.91 2.08 19.40
CA GLY A 7 1.64 1.02 20.38
C GLY A 7 2.60 -0.16 20.31
N LYS A 8 3.79 0.01 19.74
CA LYS A 8 4.83 -1.04 19.76
C LYS A 8 5.31 -1.33 21.19
N PRO A 9 5.76 -2.56 21.50
CA PRO A 9 6.16 -2.94 22.85
C PRO A 9 7.27 -2.06 23.43
N LEU A 10 8.23 -1.67 22.60
CA LEU A 10 9.34 -0.81 23.00
C LEU A 10 9.06 0.63 22.60
N LYS A 11 9.60 1.58 23.39
CA LYS A 11 9.59 3.00 23.03
C LYS A 11 10.47 3.24 21.81
N GLU A 12 10.26 4.37 21.15
CA GLU A 12 11.18 4.81 20.10
C GLU A 12 12.61 4.98 20.64
N ARG A 13 13.61 4.83 19.76
CA ARG A 13 15.02 5.02 20.07
C ARG A 13 15.34 6.46 20.48
N GLY A 14 16.08 6.64 21.58
CA GLY A 14 16.63 7.95 21.95
C GLY A 14 17.55 8.56 20.89
N ALA A 15 17.74 9.88 20.89
CA ALA A 15 18.56 10.55 19.87
C ALA A 15 20.03 10.08 19.87
N ASP A 16 20.58 9.79 21.05
CA ASP A 16 21.98 9.38 21.26
C ASP A 16 22.18 7.86 21.29
N GLU A 17 21.10 7.08 21.18
CA GLU A 17 21.18 5.61 21.16
C GLU A 17 21.61 5.12 19.76
N VAL A 18 22.46 4.10 19.72
CA VAL A 18 22.89 3.46 18.45
C VAL A 18 21.72 2.73 17.79
N ILE A 19 21.66 2.77 16.46
CA ILE A 19 20.65 2.03 15.69
C ILE A 19 20.90 0.52 15.77
N ASP A 20 19.84 -0.22 16.10
CA ASP A 20 19.75 -1.67 15.97
C ASP A 20 18.60 -1.97 15.01
N GLU A 21 18.93 -2.33 13.77
CA GLU A 21 17.93 -2.52 12.70
C GLU A 21 16.90 -3.60 13.03
N GLN A 22 17.28 -4.62 13.79
CA GLN A 22 16.37 -5.70 14.15
C GLN A 22 15.39 -5.23 15.24
N LEU A 23 15.90 -4.49 16.23
CA LEU A 23 15.08 -3.96 17.31
C LEU A 23 14.14 -2.83 16.86
N GLU A 24 14.46 -2.12 15.78
CA GLU A 24 13.61 -1.05 15.24
C GLU A 24 12.23 -1.53 14.78
N TRP A 25 12.04 -2.82 14.54
CA TRP A 25 10.71 -3.40 14.24
C TRP A 25 9.78 -3.46 15.45
N ASP A 26 10.35 -3.52 16.65
CA ASP A 26 9.64 -3.61 17.95
C ASP A 26 9.59 -2.28 18.70
N ARG A 27 10.27 -1.26 18.18
CA ARG A 27 10.29 0.11 18.73
C ARG A 27 9.20 0.98 18.12
N ASP A 28 8.65 1.87 18.92
CA ASP A 28 7.70 2.88 18.46
C ASP A 28 8.30 3.85 17.43
N GLY A 29 7.42 4.61 16.79
CA GLY A 29 7.74 5.56 15.74
C GLY A 29 6.61 5.65 14.71
N GLN A 30 6.75 6.59 13.77
CA GLN A 30 5.81 6.77 12.67
C GLN A 30 6.40 6.19 11.39
N TYR A 31 5.65 5.30 10.73
CA TYR A 31 6.05 4.65 9.48
C TYR A 31 5.30 5.29 8.32
N PHE A 32 5.99 5.60 7.23
CA PHE A 32 5.36 6.27 6.10
C PHE A 32 4.20 5.44 5.52
N HIS A 33 4.41 4.14 5.30
CA HIS A 33 3.37 3.24 4.78
C HIS A 33 2.20 3.00 5.76
N TYR A 34 2.37 3.20 7.07
CA TYR A 34 1.21 3.16 8.00
C TYR A 34 0.36 4.42 7.84
N LEU A 35 1.01 5.58 7.66
CA LEU A 35 0.30 6.83 7.40
C LEU A 35 -0.45 6.78 6.07
N THR A 36 0.08 6.12 5.03
CA THR A 36 -0.64 5.95 3.78
C THR A 36 -1.88 5.05 3.94
N LYS A 37 -1.85 4.01 4.79
CA LYS A 37 -3.07 3.24 5.13
C LYS A 37 -4.09 4.07 5.90
N TRP A 38 -3.66 4.93 6.82
CA TRP A 38 -4.58 5.87 7.49
C TRP A 38 -5.21 6.87 6.52
N MET A 39 -4.43 7.43 5.59
CA MET A 39 -4.97 8.30 4.54
C MET A 39 -6.00 7.56 3.67
N HIS A 40 -5.71 6.32 3.26
CA HIS A 40 -6.66 5.48 2.53
C HIS A 40 -7.96 5.24 3.33
N ALA A 41 -7.86 4.89 4.61
CA ALA A 41 -9.03 4.71 5.47
C ALA A 41 -9.87 5.99 5.60
N LEU A 42 -9.23 7.15 5.71
CA LEU A 42 -9.90 8.45 5.72
C LEU A 42 -10.58 8.76 4.38
N CYS A 43 -9.95 8.43 3.25
CA CYS A 43 -10.58 8.53 1.94
C CYS A 43 -11.83 7.63 1.83
N GLN A 44 -11.74 6.37 2.27
CA GLN A 44 -12.87 5.45 2.30
C GLN A 44 -14.01 5.97 3.18
N ALA A 45 -13.70 6.50 4.37
CA ALA A 45 -14.69 7.15 5.24
C ALA A 45 -15.33 8.36 4.55
N ALA A 46 -14.54 9.17 3.83
CA ALA A 46 -15.06 10.31 3.07
C ALA A 46 -16.04 9.87 1.97
N PHE A 47 -15.75 8.79 1.23
CA PHE A 47 -16.64 8.27 0.19
C PHE A 47 -17.94 7.71 0.78
N VAL A 48 -17.85 6.85 1.80
CA VAL A 48 -19.00 6.18 2.42
C VAL A 48 -19.91 7.18 3.13
N MET A 49 -19.32 8.09 3.92
CA MET A 49 -20.07 9.06 4.73
C MET A 49 -20.37 10.36 4.00
N ARG A 50 -19.82 10.55 2.79
CA ARG A 50 -19.91 11.81 2.01
C ARG A 50 -19.47 13.04 2.82
N SER A 51 -18.43 12.86 3.62
CA SER A 51 -17.96 13.90 4.54
C SER A 51 -16.68 14.54 4.02
N ASN A 52 -16.74 15.87 3.83
CA ASN A 52 -15.58 16.70 3.48
C ASN A 52 -14.51 16.67 4.57
N GLU A 53 -14.90 16.49 5.82
CA GLU A 53 -14.00 16.50 6.97
C GLU A 53 -12.96 15.37 6.88
N TYR A 54 -13.39 14.13 6.58
CA TYR A 54 -12.45 13.02 6.41
C TYR A 54 -11.51 13.22 5.22
N ALA A 55 -12.00 13.76 4.11
CA ALA A 55 -11.16 14.08 2.95
C ALA A 55 -10.12 15.17 3.28
N GLN A 56 -10.50 16.18 4.07
CA GLN A 56 -9.59 17.22 4.56
C GLN A 56 -8.53 16.64 5.51
N TRP A 57 -8.93 15.79 6.47
CA TRP A 57 -7.97 15.12 7.35
C TRP A 57 -6.98 14.25 6.59
N ALA A 58 -7.42 13.55 5.54
CA ALA A 58 -6.53 12.79 4.67
C ALA A 58 -5.52 13.71 3.96
N GLY A 59 -5.97 14.88 3.49
CA GLY A 59 -5.13 15.92 2.90
C GLY A 59 -4.11 16.53 3.86
N ASP A 60 -4.52 16.85 5.07
CA ASP A 60 -3.64 17.40 6.13
C ASP A 60 -2.60 16.38 6.57
N LEU A 61 -3.02 15.12 6.70
CA LEU A 61 -2.12 14.00 6.99
C LEU A 61 -1.10 13.80 5.88
N ALA A 62 -1.54 13.79 4.61
CA ALA A 62 -0.66 13.68 3.45
C ALA A 62 0.38 14.81 3.40
N ASN A 63 -0.07 16.07 3.56
CA ASN A 63 0.82 17.24 3.57
C ASN A 63 1.85 17.18 4.70
N THR A 64 1.41 16.82 5.91
CA THR A 64 2.30 16.73 7.08
C THR A 64 3.29 15.59 6.93
N ALA A 65 2.82 14.40 6.54
CA ALA A 65 3.66 13.24 6.32
C ALA A 65 4.73 13.54 5.25
N PHE A 66 4.36 14.05 4.08
CA PHE A 66 5.35 14.33 3.03
C PHE A 66 6.42 15.32 3.49
N LYS A 67 6.02 16.44 4.13
CA LYS A 67 6.97 17.46 4.60
C LYS A 67 7.99 16.91 5.61
N ARG A 68 7.59 15.94 6.43
CA ARG A 68 8.42 15.37 7.50
C ARG A 68 9.23 14.16 7.04
N PHE A 69 8.68 13.35 6.14
CA PHE A 69 9.30 12.10 5.70
C PHE A 69 10.19 12.27 4.46
N VAL A 70 10.07 13.34 3.68
CA VAL A 70 10.90 13.51 2.49
C VAL A 70 12.38 13.61 2.85
N ARG A 71 13.19 12.69 2.32
CA ARG A 71 14.65 12.69 2.46
C ARG A 71 15.27 13.48 1.31
N LYS A 72 16.14 14.43 1.65
CA LYS A 72 16.82 15.30 0.67
C LYS A 72 18.33 15.05 0.65
N SER A 73 18.95 15.19 -0.52
CA SER A 73 20.41 15.23 -0.65
C SER A 73 20.98 16.52 -0.02
N GLY A 74 22.31 16.62 0.08
CA GLY A 74 22.98 17.86 0.49
C GLY A 74 22.67 19.06 -0.41
N SER A 75 22.26 18.84 -1.67
CA SER A 75 21.80 19.89 -2.59
C SER A 75 20.31 20.24 -2.44
N GLY A 76 19.59 19.62 -1.51
CA GLY A 76 18.16 19.84 -1.27
C GLY A 76 17.22 19.07 -2.21
N LYS A 77 17.76 18.28 -3.14
CA LYS A 77 16.96 17.45 -4.07
C LYS A 77 16.32 16.28 -3.29
N PRO A 78 15.01 16.00 -3.45
CA PRO A 78 14.40 14.79 -2.92
C PRO A 78 15.06 13.52 -3.48
N ILE A 79 15.45 12.60 -2.61
CA ILE A 79 16.14 11.33 -2.93
C ILE A 79 15.48 10.11 -2.28
N GLY A 80 14.29 10.27 -1.71
CA GLY A 80 13.52 9.20 -1.10
C GLY A 80 12.59 9.71 -0.01
N VAL A 81 11.97 8.79 0.68
CA VAL A 81 11.23 9.01 1.93
C VAL A 81 11.90 8.20 3.03
N TYR A 82 11.91 8.73 4.25
CA TYR A 82 12.35 7.97 5.41
C TYR A 82 11.37 6.83 5.68
N TRP A 83 11.88 5.65 6.01
CA TRP A 83 11.04 4.51 6.36
C TRP A 83 10.31 4.75 7.68
N LYS A 84 11.06 5.27 8.67
CA LYS A 84 10.59 5.48 10.04
C LYS A 84 11.08 6.81 10.63
N MET A 85 10.14 7.59 11.13
CA MET A 85 10.36 8.84 11.87
C MET A 85 10.02 8.65 13.35
N SER A 86 10.48 9.58 14.18
CA SER A 86 10.03 9.63 15.58
C SER A 86 8.54 9.88 15.68
N THR A 87 7.96 9.54 16.84
CA THR A 87 6.56 9.73 17.18
C THR A 87 6.11 11.17 16.91
N ASP A 88 6.93 12.16 17.29
CA ASP A 88 6.67 13.60 17.06
C ASP A 88 7.10 14.13 15.67
N LEU A 89 7.58 13.26 14.79
CA LEU A 89 8.08 13.56 13.44
C LEU A 89 9.27 14.54 13.39
N SER A 90 9.98 14.73 14.51
CA SER A 90 11.11 15.67 14.59
C SER A 90 12.41 15.13 13.98
N ARG A 91 12.61 13.81 13.96
CA ARG A 91 13.86 13.18 13.48
C ARG A 91 13.63 11.83 12.78
N PRO A 92 14.49 11.45 11.84
CA PRO A 92 14.48 10.09 11.29
C PRO A 92 15.02 9.08 12.32
N LEU A 93 14.30 7.97 12.49
CA LEU A 93 14.77 6.84 13.30
C LEU A 93 15.51 5.83 12.45
N VAL A 94 15.03 5.58 11.23
CA VAL A 94 15.69 4.72 10.25
C VAL A 94 15.82 5.47 8.92
N PRO A 95 17.05 5.86 8.53
CA PRO A 95 17.29 6.72 7.38
C PRO A 95 17.29 5.96 6.03
N ALA A 96 16.64 4.80 5.97
CA ALA A 96 16.40 4.02 4.74
C ALA A 96 15.02 4.33 4.15
N MET A 97 14.72 3.79 2.97
CA MET A 97 13.41 3.86 2.33
C MET A 97 12.89 2.43 2.19
N GLY A 98 11.63 2.18 2.55
CA GLY A 98 10.97 0.92 2.22
C GLY A 98 10.86 0.74 0.72
N LEU A 99 10.86 -0.52 0.25
CA LEU A 99 10.91 -0.84 -1.17
C LEU A 99 9.80 -0.16 -1.98
N HIS A 100 8.59 -0.08 -1.41
CA HIS A 100 7.39 0.45 -2.08
C HIS A 100 6.91 1.80 -1.53
N ASP A 101 7.58 2.38 -0.52
CA ASP A 101 7.07 3.57 0.20
C ASP A 101 6.76 4.76 -0.74
N ALA A 102 7.57 4.98 -1.78
CA ALA A 102 7.34 6.07 -2.73
C ALA A 102 6.09 5.82 -3.61
N LEU A 103 5.86 4.56 -3.99
CA LEU A 103 4.68 4.13 -4.75
C LEU A 103 3.42 4.23 -3.89
N ASP A 104 3.46 3.67 -2.68
CA ASP A 104 2.39 3.77 -1.68
C ASP A 104 1.97 5.23 -1.48
N GLY A 105 2.95 6.11 -1.30
CA GLY A 105 2.73 7.55 -1.14
C GLY A 105 2.10 8.19 -2.37
N PHE A 106 2.68 7.94 -3.55
CA PHE A 106 2.16 8.51 -4.80
C PHE A 106 0.71 8.11 -5.04
N VAL A 107 0.39 6.81 -5.02
CA VAL A 107 -0.95 6.30 -5.29
C VAL A 107 -1.96 6.80 -4.26
N THR A 108 -1.57 6.81 -2.98
CA THR A 108 -2.43 7.34 -1.91
C THR A 108 -2.67 8.84 -2.05
N PHE A 109 -1.68 9.61 -2.50
CA PHE A 109 -1.88 11.06 -2.71
C PHE A 109 -2.83 11.31 -3.90
N ARG A 110 -2.77 10.47 -4.94
CA ARG A 110 -3.77 10.52 -6.02
C ARG A 110 -5.18 10.22 -5.49
N GLU A 111 -5.31 9.25 -4.59
CA GLU A 111 -6.58 8.91 -3.94
C GLU A 111 -7.12 10.06 -3.08
N VAL A 112 -6.27 10.68 -2.26
CA VAL A 112 -6.64 11.85 -1.44
C VAL A 112 -7.10 13.01 -2.33
N GLN A 113 -6.37 13.30 -3.41
CA GLN A 113 -6.77 14.32 -4.38
C GLN A 113 -8.14 14.00 -5.00
N HIS A 114 -8.39 12.74 -5.34
CA HIS A 114 -9.67 12.30 -5.87
C HIS A 114 -10.81 12.46 -4.84
N ALA A 115 -10.60 12.04 -3.59
CA ALA A 115 -11.58 12.17 -2.51
C ALA A 115 -12.00 13.64 -2.28
N ILE A 116 -11.02 14.55 -2.22
CA ILE A 116 -11.28 15.99 -2.02
C ILE A 116 -12.11 16.56 -3.18
N VAL A 117 -11.73 16.26 -4.43
CA VAL A 117 -12.50 16.70 -5.61
C VAL A 117 -13.91 16.12 -5.59
N LYS A 118 -14.05 14.83 -5.23
CA LYS A 118 -15.33 14.12 -5.26
C LYS A 118 -16.33 14.65 -4.24
N VAL A 119 -15.89 14.90 -3.01
CA VAL A 119 -16.79 15.27 -1.91
C VAL A 119 -16.96 16.79 -1.81
N SER A 120 -15.90 17.57 -2.04
CA SER A 120 -15.92 19.03 -1.89
C SER A 120 -16.16 19.79 -3.20
N GLY A 121 -15.93 19.18 -4.36
CA GLY A 121 -16.01 19.84 -5.68
C GLY A 121 -14.87 20.81 -5.98
N ASP A 122 -13.93 21.02 -5.04
CA ASP A 122 -12.82 21.95 -5.16
C ASP A 122 -11.52 21.22 -5.53
N ALA A 123 -11.07 21.40 -6.77
CA ALA A 123 -9.81 20.85 -7.27
C ALA A 123 -8.57 21.63 -6.79
N GLY A 124 -8.72 22.83 -6.22
CA GLY A 124 -7.64 23.73 -5.84
C GLY A 124 -7.14 23.62 -4.40
N ALA A 125 -7.88 22.94 -3.51
CA ALA A 125 -7.74 23.14 -2.06
C ALA A 125 -6.59 22.38 -1.34
N ASN A 126 -5.95 21.38 -1.94
CA ASN A 126 -5.16 20.42 -1.13
C ASN A 126 -3.63 20.58 -1.14
N GLY A 127 -3.04 21.40 -2.01
CA GLY A 127 -1.59 21.64 -2.02
C GLY A 127 -0.69 20.42 -2.29
N LEU A 128 -1.26 19.25 -2.62
CA LEU A 128 -0.50 17.99 -2.78
C LEU A 128 0.20 17.87 -4.14
N GLY A 129 -0.09 18.75 -5.11
CA GLY A 129 0.40 18.63 -6.48
C GLY A 129 1.93 18.49 -6.60
N GLU A 130 2.69 19.32 -5.88
CA GLU A 130 4.16 19.24 -5.89
C GLU A 130 4.68 17.99 -5.16
N ALA A 131 4.06 17.61 -4.05
CA ALA A 131 4.42 16.40 -3.33
C ALA A 131 4.18 15.13 -4.18
N SER A 132 3.04 15.05 -4.87
CA SER A 132 2.73 13.96 -5.80
C SER A 132 3.72 13.89 -6.96
N LYS A 133 4.15 15.03 -7.52
CA LYS A 133 5.18 15.06 -8.57
C LYS A 133 6.52 14.51 -8.07
N VAL A 134 6.91 14.85 -6.84
CA VAL A 134 8.14 14.35 -6.23
C VAL A 134 8.07 12.84 -6.00
N LEU A 135 6.98 12.34 -5.40
CA LEU A 135 6.80 10.90 -5.17
C LEU A 135 6.76 10.13 -6.49
N PHE A 136 6.07 10.66 -7.51
CA PHE A 136 6.08 10.07 -8.84
C PHE A 136 7.48 10.00 -9.45
N ALA A 137 8.28 11.06 -9.33
CA ALA A 137 9.66 11.08 -9.83
C ALA A 137 10.54 10.03 -9.13
N LEU A 138 10.30 9.76 -7.84
CA LEU A 138 10.97 8.68 -7.11
C LEU A 138 10.56 7.28 -7.61
N CYS A 139 9.39 7.14 -8.24
CA CYS A 139 8.92 5.88 -8.81
C CYS A 139 9.53 5.56 -10.19
N GLU A 140 10.09 6.53 -10.92
CA GLU A 140 10.47 6.33 -12.34
C GLU A 140 11.56 5.27 -12.56
N ASN A 141 12.36 4.98 -11.53
CA ASN A 141 13.43 3.97 -11.56
C ASN A 141 13.19 2.84 -10.54
N GLY A 142 11.96 2.67 -10.06
CA GLY A 142 11.64 1.67 -9.05
C GLY A 142 11.82 0.24 -9.56
N GLN A 143 12.53 -0.57 -8.77
CA GLN A 143 12.58 -2.02 -8.94
C GLN A 143 11.55 -2.63 -8.00
N TRP A 144 10.42 -3.06 -8.55
CA TRP A 144 9.25 -3.40 -7.73
C TRP A 144 9.24 -4.84 -7.24
N ALA A 145 9.80 -5.76 -8.00
CA ALA A 145 9.72 -7.20 -7.73
C ALA A 145 10.29 -7.55 -6.34
N THR A 146 9.54 -8.37 -5.61
CA THR A 146 9.93 -8.95 -4.32
C THR A 146 9.34 -10.35 -4.25
N ASP A 147 10.02 -11.25 -3.54
CA ASP A 147 9.52 -12.61 -3.27
C ASP A 147 8.72 -12.69 -1.95
N ASP A 148 8.53 -11.55 -1.28
CA ASP A 148 7.72 -11.45 -0.08
C ASP A 148 6.21 -11.41 -0.42
N PRO A 149 5.38 -12.35 0.11
CA PRO A 149 3.95 -12.38 -0.17
C PRO A 149 3.25 -11.04 0.16
N LEU A 150 3.61 -10.39 1.26
CA LEU A 150 2.99 -9.13 1.67
C LEU A 150 3.32 -8.01 0.68
N GLY A 151 4.59 -7.91 0.27
CA GLY A 151 5.04 -6.96 -0.73
C GLY A 151 4.37 -7.16 -2.10
N ILE A 152 4.21 -8.40 -2.56
CA ILE A 152 3.48 -8.70 -3.80
C ILE A 152 2.01 -8.26 -3.69
N GLY A 153 1.36 -8.58 -2.57
CA GLY A 153 0.00 -8.14 -2.29
C GLY A 153 -0.15 -6.61 -2.28
N GLY A 154 0.82 -5.92 -1.68
CA GLY A 154 0.91 -4.45 -1.67
C GLY A 154 1.01 -3.84 -3.06
N LEU A 155 1.85 -4.41 -3.94
CA LEU A 155 1.96 -3.95 -5.33
C LEU A 155 0.65 -4.11 -6.11
N LEU A 156 -0.03 -5.25 -5.95
CA LEU A 156 -1.32 -5.49 -6.60
C LEU A 156 -2.41 -4.55 -6.09
N PHE A 157 -2.40 -4.24 -4.79
CA PHE A 157 -3.26 -3.23 -4.19
C PHE A 157 -3.02 -1.84 -4.79
N ASP A 158 -1.75 -1.40 -4.88
CA ASP A 158 -1.39 -0.12 -5.48
C ASP A 158 -1.71 -0.06 -6.98
N ALA A 159 -1.47 -1.14 -7.72
CA ALA A 159 -1.86 -1.26 -9.11
C ALA A 159 -3.38 -1.11 -9.29
N CYS A 160 -4.17 -1.73 -8.41
CA CYS A 160 -5.62 -1.65 -8.45
C CYS A 160 -6.13 -0.23 -8.20
N ARG A 161 -5.60 0.45 -7.17
CA ARG A 161 -5.95 1.84 -6.89
C ARG A 161 -5.52 2.77 -8.03
N LEU A 162 -4.29 2.62 -8.54
CA LEU A 162 -3.81 3.41 -9.67
C LEU A 162 -4.65 3.19 -10.93
N CYS A 163 -5.08 1.94 -11.20
CA CYS A 163 -5.94 1.60 -12.32
C CYS A 163 -7.32 2.28 -12.23
N GLN A 164 -7.88 2.44 -11.02
CA GLN A 164 -9.16 3.13 -10.80
C GLN A 164 -9.04 4.67 -10.83
N LEU A 165 -7.86 5.21 -10.53
CA LEU A 165 -7.60 6.66 -10.44
C LEU A 165 -7.01 7.26 -11.72
N VAL A 166 -6.44 6.44 -12.61
CA VAL A 166 -5.74 6.94 -13.79
C VAL A 166 -6.72 7.59 -14.76
N GLY A 167 -6.61 8.91 -14.91
CA GLY A 167 -7.44 9.67 -15.82
C GLY A 167 -7.11 9.36 -17.29
N GLN A 168 -8.06 9.70 -18.18
CA GLN A 168 -7.87 9.55 -19.62
C GLN A 168 -6.53 10.15 -20.08
N ARG A 169 -5.75 9.37 -20.84
CA ARG A 169 -4.50 9.79 -21.50
C ARG A 169 -3.32 10.15 -20.58
N ASN A 170 -3.31 9.78 -19.30
CA ASN A 170 -2.10 9.91 -18.48
C ASN A 170 -1.08 8.79 -18.78
N GLY A 171 -0.35 8.95 -19.89
CA GLY A 171 0.58 7.93 -20.39
C GLY A 171 1.72 7.57 -19.43
N ARG A 172 2.12 8.48 -18.52
CA ARG A 172 3.17 8.23 -17.52
C ARG A 172 2.66 7.31 -16.41
N GLU A 173 1.50 7.61 -15.83
CA GLU A 173 0.86 6.76 -14.80
C GLU A 173 0.51 5.38 -15.35
N LEU A 174 0.04 5.29 -16.59
CA LEU A 174 -0.22 3.99 -17.23
C LEU A 174 1.04 3.15 -17.44
N ARG A 175 2.21 3.78 -17.71
CA ARG A 175 3.49 3.05 -17.76
C ARG A 175 3.94 2.59 -16.38
N LEU A 176 3.73 3.43 -15.35
CA LEU A 176 3.99 3.03 -13.97
C LEU A 176 3.12 1.81 -13.59
N LEU A 177 1.83 1.83 -13.93
CA LEU A 177 0.92 0.69 -13.72
C LEU A 177 1.45 -0.59 -14.37
N GLU A 178 1.92 -0.52 -15.61
CA GLU A 178 2.54 -1.67 -16.29
C GLU A 178 3.79 -2.19 -15.56
N HIS A 179 4.67 -1.29 -15.11
CA HIS A 179 5.86 -1.67 -14.37
C HIS A 179 5.53 -2.32 -13.01
N VAL A 180 4.53 -1.79 -12.29
CA VAL A 180 4.07 -2.35 -11.01
C VAL A 180 3.43 -3.72 -11.22
N MET A 181 2.60 -3.87 -12.25
CA MET A 181 2.00 -5.17 -12.63
C MET A 181 3.06 -6.20 -13.04
N GLN A 182 4.10 -5.77 -13.78
CA GLN A 182 5.23 -6.61 -14.14
C GLN A 182 5.98 -7.07 -12.88
N GLY A 183 6.31 -6.15 -11.96
CA GLY A 183 6.96 -6.48 -10.70
C GLY A 183 6.14 -7.42 -9.81
N SER A 184 4.81 -7.27 -9.81
CA SER A 184 3.89 -8.18 -9.11
C SER A 184 3.93 -9.59 -9.69
N GLY A 185 3.87 -9.71 -11.03
CA GLY A 185 3.98 -10.99 -11.73
C GLY A 185 5.34 -11.67 -11.52
N ASP A 186 6.43 -10.92 -11.68
CA ASP A 186 7.79 -11.45 -11.49
C ASP A 186 8.01 -11.91 -10.05
N GLY A 187 7.58 -11.09 -9.07
CA GLY A 187 7.65 -11.41 -7.65
C GLY A 187 6.88 -12.69 -7.29
N LEU A 188 5.63 -12.81 -7.78
CA LEU A 188 4.82 -14.01 -7.59
C LEU A 188 5.52 -15.26 -8.17
N MET A 189 6.07 -15.16 -9.38
CA MET A 189 6.78 -16.27 -10.00
C MET A 189 8.05 -16.67 -9.25
N ILE A 190 8.78 -15.70 -8.68
CA ILE A 190 9.95 -15.97 -7.84
C ILE A 190 9.50 -16.69 -6.55
N MET A 191 8.52 -16.12 -5.83
CA MET A 191 8.00 -16.68 -4.58
C MET A 191 7.53 -18.13 -4.76
N LEU A 192 6.74 -18.41 -5.81
CA LEU A 192 6.24 -19.76 -6.10
C LEU A 192 7.36 -20.77 -6.34
N LYS A 193 8.44 -20.37 -7.02
CA LYS A 193 9.61 -21.24 -7.27
C LYS A 193 10.36 -21.60 -6.00
N THR A 194 10.34 -20.76 -4.97
CA THR A 194 10.99 -21.07 -3.67
C THR A 194 10.28 -22.16 -2.88
N GLY A 195 9.04 -22.51 -3.26
CA GLY A 195 8.20 -23.43 -2.50
C GLY A 195 7.74 -22.88 -1.15
N TYR A 196 7.74 -21.55 -0.96
CA TYR A 196 7.32 -20.89 0.28
C TYR A 196 5.99 -21.43 0.83
N LEU A 197 4.96 -21.51 -0.02
CA LEU A 197 3.61 -21.98 0.35
C LEU A 197 3.54 -23.50 0.63
N LYS A 198 4.60 -24.26 0.37
CA LYS A 198 4.70 -25.69 0.68
C LYS A 198 5.33 -25.96 2.05
N ARG A 199 5.82 -24.92 2.72
CA ARG A 199 6.41 -25.05 4.06
C ARG A 199 5.33 -25.35 5.10
N PRO A 200 5.70 -25.99 6.24
CA PRO A 200 4.84 -26.05 7.42
C PRO A 200 4.35 -24.68 7.85
N VAL A 201 3.14 -24.62 8.42
CA VAL A 201 2.44 -23.37 8.79
C VAL A 201 3.21 -22.60 9.87
N GLU A 202 3.86 -23.30 10.79
CA GLU A 202 4.77 -22.74 11.81
C GLU A 202 6.01 -22.01 11.26
N HIS A 203 6.31 -22.14 9.96
CA HIS A 203 7.37 -21.40 9.27
C HIS A 203 6.83 -20.32 8.31
N ARG A 204 5.53 -20.05 8.39
CA ARG A 204 4.80 -19.12 7.54
C ARG A 204 4.15 -18.05 8.40
N LEU A 205 3.84 -16.90 7.80
CA LEU A 205 3.26 -15.76 8.51
C LEU A 205 1.91 -15.43 7.87
N ALA A 206 0.83 -15.61 8.63
CA ALA A 206 -0.54 -15.45 8.14
C ALA A 206 -0.78 -14.08 7.51
N PHE A 207 -0.46 -12.99 8.20
CA PHE A 207 -0.64 -11.64 7.67
C PHE A 207 0.09 -11.40 6.33
N ARG A 208 1.23 -12.06 6.07
CA ARG A 208 1.95 -11.89 4.80
C ARG A 208 1.18 -12.53 3.65
N GLU A 209 0.73 -13.77 3.87
CA GLU A 209 -0.01 -14.53 2.86
C GLU A 209 -1.41 -13.97 2.64
N LEU A 210 -2.10 -13.58 3.71
CA LEU A 210 -3.38 -12.88 3.61
C LEU A 210 -3.24 -11.56 2.85
N GLY A 211 -2.09 -10.86 2.98
CA GLY A 211 -1.75 -9.70 2.16
C GLY A 211 -1.68 -10.04 0.67
N LEU A 212 -1.02 -11.15 0.31
CA LEU A 212 -1.04 -11.66 -1.06
C LEU A 212 -2.46 -12.01 -1.51
N ALA A 213 -3.25 -12.68 -0.68
CA ALA A 213 -4.62 -13.06 -0.99
C ALA A 213 -5.50 -11.84 -1.31
N ILE A 214 -5.39 -10.77 -0.52
CA ILE A 214 -6.07 -9.48 -0.77
C ILE A 214 -5.62 -8.90 -2.12
N GLY A 215 -4.32 -8.85 -2.38
CA GLY A 215 -3.77 -8.33 -3.64
C GLY A 215 -4.25 -9.10 -4.87
N LEU A 216 -4.32 -10.43 -4.80
CA LEU A 216 -4.81 -11.27 -5.91
C LEU A 216 -6.28 -10.95 -6.27
N ARG A 217 -7.12 -10.59 -5.28
CA ARG A 217 -8.51 -10.14 -5.52
C ARG A 217 -8.60 -8.79 -6.22
N ALA A 218 -7.51 -8.05 -6.29
CA ALA A 218 -7.43 -6.79 -7.01
C ALA A 218 -7.32 -6.98 -8.54
N VAL A 219 -6.83 -8.13 -8.99
CA VAL A 219 -6.60 -8.41 -10.43
C VAL A 219 -7.90 -8.43 -11.24
N PRO A 220 -9.00 -9.08 -10.80
CA PRO A 220 -10.28 -8.98 -11.48
C PRO A 220 -10.83 -7.55 -11.58
N ILE A 221 -10.56 -6.69 -10.59
CA ILE A 221 -10.97 -5.26 -10.64
C ILE A 221 -10.18 -4.53 -11.72
N ILE A 222 -8.85 -4.73 -11.77
CA ILE A 222 -7.97 -4.17 -12.81
C ILE A 222 -8.42 -4.63 -14.21
N ALA A 223 -8.75 -5.91 -14.36
CA ALA A 223 -9.24 -6.46 -15.62
C ALA A 223 -10.53 -5.78 -16.09
N ARG A 224 -11.51 -5.61 -15.19
CA ARG A 224 -12.79 -4.93 -15.49
C ARG A 224 -12.58 -3.46 -15.84
N ALA A 225 -11.78 -2.73 -15.06
CA ALA A 225 -11.48 -1.31 -15.33
C ALA A 225 -10.81 -1.12 -16.70
N SER A 226 -9.83 -1.96 -17.02
CA SER A 226 -9.12 -1.92 -18.31
C SER A 226 -10.05 -2.21 -19.51
N GLN A 227 -11.06 -3.07 -19.32
CA GLN A 227 -12.05 -3.40 -20.35
C GLN A 227 -13.12 -2.33 -20.52
N ASN A 228 -13.61 -1.74 -19.43
CA ASN A 228 -14.67 -0.73 -19.47
C ASN A 228 -14.17 0.60 -20.04
N GLU A 229 -12.88 0.92 -19.84
CA GLU A 229 -12.29 2.19 -20.27
C GLU A 229 -11.28 2.04 -21.42
N ARG A 230 -11.56 1.18 -22.41
CA ARG A 230 -10.65 0.94 -23.56
C ARG A 230 -10.11 2.22 -24.22
N LYS A 231 -10.89 3.30 -24.27
CA LYS A 231 -10.45 4.60 -24.80
C LYS A 231 -9.38 5.29 -23.93
N ALA A 232 -9.45 5.13 -22.61
CA ALA A 232 -8.51 5.71 -21.65
C ALA A 232 -7.18 4.94 -21.63
N PHE A 233 -7.26 3.60 -21.62
CA PHE A 233 -6.10 2.72 -21.56
C PHE A 233 -5.38 2.58 -22.91
N GLY A 234 -6.12 2.67 -24.03
CA GLY A 234 -5.58 2.45 -25.37
C GLY A 234 -5.13 1.00 -25.59
N SER A 235 -4.28 0.77 -26.60
CA SER A 235 -3.71 -0.55 -26.87
C SER A 235 -2.52 -0.81 -25.95
N ARG A 236 -2.70 -1.65 -24.93
CA ARG A 236 -1.66 -2.05 -23.96
C ARG A 236 -1.52 -3.59 -23.91
N PRO A 237 -0.94 -4.21 -24.95
CA PRO A 237 -0.84 -5.68 -25.01
C PRO A 237 0.03 -6.26 -23.89
N ALA A 238 1.01 -5.51 -23.37
CA ALA A 238 1.80 -5.94 -22.22
C ALA A 238 0.97 -6.03 -20.94
N LEU A 239 0.20 -4.99 -20.62
CA LEU A 239 -0.71 -4.97 -19.47
C LEU A 239 -1.74 -6.11 -19.54
N LEU A 240 -2.33 -6.35 -20.72
CA LEU A 240 -3.31 -7.42 -20.91
C LEU A 240 -2.71 -8.81 -20.64
N ARG A 241 -1.50 -9.09 -21.14
CA ARG A 241 -0.81 -10.36 -20.84
C ARG A 241 -0.51 -10.53 -19.35
N LEU A 242 -0.14 -9.44 -18.66
CA LEU A 242 0.11 -9.47 -17.22
C LEU A 242 -1.18 -9.75 -16.43
N ILE A 243 -2.29 -9.14 -16.83
CA ILE A 243 -3.61 -9.42 -16.25
C ILE A 243 -3.97 -10.89 -16.45
N GLU A 244 -3.85 -11.43 -17.67
CA GLU A 244 -4.14 -12.84 -17.96
C GLU A 244 -3.27 -13.79 -17.13
N LEU A 245 -1.97 -13.50 -17.01
CA LEU A 245 -1.05 -14.29 -16.17
C LEU A 245 -1.48 -14.29 -14.70
N LEU A 246 -1.81 -13.13 -14.15
CA LEU A 246 -2.15 -12.99 -12.73
C LEU A 246 -3.56 -13.53 -12.40
N LEU A 247 -4.52 -13.44 -13.33
CA LEU A 247 -5.85 -14.04 -13.18
C LEU A 247 -5.79 -15.56 -13.02
N ALA A 248 -4.78 -16.23 -13.60
CA ALA A 248 -4.59 -17.67 -13.42
C ALA A 248 -4.33 -18.07 -11.95
N TYR A 249 -3.99 -17.12 -11.08
CA TYR A 249 -3.75 -17.31 -9.66
C TYR A 249 -4.89 -16.81 -8.76
N GLU A 250 -6.08 -16.52 -9.32
CA GLU A 250 -7.21 -16.08 -8.51
C GLU A 250 -7.57 -17.09 -7.41
N ARG A 251 -7.60 -18.38 -7.75
CA ARG A 251 -7.88 -19.49 -6.83
C ARG A 251 -6.87 -19.59 -5.67
N LEU A 252 -5.65 -19.10 -5.86
CA LEU A 252 -4.65 -19.08 -4.78
C LEU A 252 -5.09 -18.18 -3.61
N SER A 253 -5.88 -17.14 -3.88
CA SER A 253 -6.47 -16.31 -2.82
C SER A 253 -7.40 -17.13 -1.93
N ASP A 254 -8.29 -17.93 -2.52
CA ASP A 254 -9.19 -18.83 -1.77
C ASP A 254 -8.39 -19.85 -0.95
N GLU A 255 -7.39 -20.49 -1.55
CA GLU A 255 -6.56 -21.50 -0.89
C GLU A 255 -5.79 -20.94 0.33
N ILE A 256 -5.34 -19.70 0.26
CA ILE A 256 -4.70 -19.02 1.40
C ILE A 256 -5.72 -18.71 2.49
N ILE A 257 -6.90 -18.20 2.15
CA ILE A 257 -7.95 -17.87 3.13
C ILE A 257 -8.40 -19.15 3.85
N ASP A 258 -8.71 -20.20 3.11
CA ASP A 258 -9.15 -21.49 3.65
C ASP A 258 -8.10 -22.13 4.59
N LEU A 259 -6.81 -21.94 4.29
CA LEU A 259 -5.73 -22.42 5.16
C LEU A 259 -5.70 -21.70 6.51
N TRP A 260 -5.88 -20.37 6.51
CA TRP A 260 -5.70 -19.55 7.70
C TRP A 260 -6.98 -19.38 8.53
N LEU A 261 -8.15 -19.59 7.94
CA LEU A 261 -9.44 -19.45 8.62
C LEU A 261 -9.54 -20.28 9.91
N PRO A 262 -9.14 -21.58 9.96
CA PRO A 262 -9.21 -22.35 11.21
C PRO A 262 -8.32 -21.82 12.34
N TYR A 263 -7.22 -21.14 12.01
CA TYR A 263 -6.31 -20.55 13.00
C TYR A 263 -6.87 -19.26 13.62
N ALA A 264 -7.87 -18.64 13.00
CA ALA A 264 -8.60 -17.54 13.62
C ALA A 264 -9.60 -18.05 14.68
N ASP A 265 -10.20 -19.23 14.43
CA ASP A 265 -11.16 -19.85 15.35
C ASP A 265 -10.48 -20.55 16.54
N ASP A 266 -9.34 -21.21 16.29
CA ASP A 266 -8.50 -21.85 17.32
C ASP A 266 -7.02 -21.42 17.16
N PRO A 267 -6.63 -20.25 17.72
CA PRO A 267 -5.30 -19.69 17.55
C PRO A 267 -4.16 -20.55 18.11
N ASP A 268 -3.23 -20.91 17.23
CA ASP A 268 -1.95 -21.49 17.64
C ASP A 268 -0.95 -20.41 18.08
N LYS A 269 0.28 -20.82 18.44
CA LYS A 269 1.33 -19.89 18.87
C LYS A 269 1.75 -18.92 17.77
N SER A 270 1.77 -19.36 16.51
CA SER A 270 2.20 -18.54 15.37
C SER A 270 1.18 -17.45 15.09
N TRP A 271 -0.11 -17.81 15.08
CA TRP A 271 -1.21 -16.85 14.94
C TRP A 271 -1.23 -15.85 16.09
N SER A 272 -1.16 -16.34 17.33
CA SER A 272 -1.26 -15.52 18.54
C SER A 272 -0.13 -14.48 18.65
N ALA A 273 1.06 -14.78 18.11
CA ALA A 273 2.19 -13.83 18.09
C ALA A 273 1.91 -12.56 17.25
N HIS A 274 0.94 -12.63 16.32
CA HIS A 274 0.58 -11.55 15.42
C HIS A 274 -0.95 -11.39 15.31
N GLN A 275 -1.68 -11.69 16.37
CA GLN A 275 -3.15 -11.81 16.36
C GLN A 275 -3.84 -10.60 15.72
N ASP A 276 -3.56 -9.39 16.21
CA ASP A 276 -4.22 -8.16 15.75
C ASP A 276 -4.10 -7.94 14.23
N ILE A 277 -2.91 -8.16 13.66
CA ILE A 277 -2.69 -8.00 12.23
C ILE A 277 -3.26 -9.18 11.44
N ASN A 278 -3.18 -10.41 11.97
CA ASN A 278 -3.73 -11.58 11.30
C ASN A 278 -5.25 -11.49 11.15
N GLU A 279 -5.96 -11.09 12.21
CA GLU A 279 -7.42 -10.93 12.20
C GLU A 279 -7.89 -9.87 11.21
N VAL A 280 -7.26 -8.68 11.21
CA VAL A 280 -7.61 -7.60 10.28
C VAL A 280 -7.34 -8.01 8.83
N MET A 281 -6.21 -8.68 8.58
CA MET A 281 -5.86 -9.15 7.24
C MET A 281 -6.80 -10.26 6.77
N LEU A 282 -7.21 -11.18 7.65
CA LEU A 282 -8.17 -12.23 7.31
C LEU A 282 -9.55 -11.64 7.01
N ALA A 283 -10.06 -10.75 7.86
CA ALA A 283 -11.33 -10.08 7.64
C ALA A 283 -11.33 -9.31 6.30
N THR A 284 -10.22 -8.62 5.99
CA THR A 284 -10.05 -7.92 4.72
C THR A 284 -9.97 -8.89 3.54
N ALA A 285 -9.30 -10.04 3.68
CA ALA A 285 -9.19 -11.04 2.62
C ALA A 285 -10.56 -11.68 2.29
N ILE A 286 -11.40 -11.89 3.30
CA ILE A 286 -12.78 -12.42 3.15
C ILE A 286 -13.69 -11.38 2.49
N ALA A 287 -13.57 -10.10 2.85
CA ALA A 287 -14.40 -9.02 2.36
C ALA A 287 -13.57 -7.85 1.79
N PRO A 288 -12.86 -8.05 0.66
CA PRO A 288 -11.85 -7.09 0.20
C PRO A 288 -12.44 -5.86 -0.52
N SER A 289 -13.72 -5.87 -0.86
CA SER A 289 -14.34 -4.87 -1.75
C SER A 289 -14.16 -3.44 -1.26
N THR A 290 -14.45 -3.14 0.01
CA THR A 290 -14.33 -1.77 0.56
C THR A 290 -12.86 -1.32 0.67
N PHE A 291 -11.92 -2.26 0.76
CA PHE A 291 -10.50 -1.94 0.79
C PHE A 291 -9.93 -1.72 -0.62
N LEU A 292 -10.32 -2.55 -1.60
CA LEU A 292 -9.76 -2.51 -2.95
C LEU A 292 -10.45 -1.49 -3.86
N SER A 293 -11.73 -1.19 -3.64
CA SER A 293 -12.49 -0.28 -4.49
C SER A 293 -12.34 1.17 -4.06
N ILE A 294 -12.30 2.07 -5.05
CA ILE A 294 -12.31 3.53 -4.84
C ILE A 294 -13.68 4.05 -5.29
N ASP A 295 -14.33 4.86 -4.44
CA ASP A 295 -15.60 5.53 -4.75
C ASP A 295 -16.76 4.57 -5.12
N GLU A 296 -16.64 3.27 -4.80
CA GLU A 296 -17.75 2.33 -4.91
C GLU A 296 -18.70 2.49 -3.73
N ARG A 297 -20.00 2.56 -4.05
CA ARG A 297 -21.04 2.48 -3.02
C ARG A 297 -21.13 1.02 -2.57
N ILE A 298 -21.04 0.79 -1.26
CA ILE A 298 -21.58 -0.43 -0.67
C ILE A 298 -23.09 -0.38 -0.98
N ARG A 299 -23.55 -1.27 -1.87
CA ARG A 299 -24.96 -1.44 -2.18
C ARG A 299 -25.59 -2.41 -1.21
#